data_AF-A0A9D8TMZ2-F1
#
_entry.id   AF-A0A9D8TMZ2-F1
#
_cell.length_a   1.000
_cell.length_b   1.000
_cell.length_c   1.000
_cell.angle_alpha   90.00
_cell.angle_beta   90.00
_cell.angle_gamma   90.00
#
_symmetry.space_group_name_H-M   'P 1'
#
loop_
_entity.id
_entity.type
_entity.pdbx_description
1 polymer ?
#
loop_
_entity_poly.entity_id
_entity_poly.type
_entity_poly.pdbx_seq_one_letter_code
_entity_poly.pdbx_strand_id
1 'polypeptide(L)'
;MKKISHGALANCKITEVTIPNSLIEIGKYSFSGCELKSITCNCANPPAMYYKYESGFYGVDKNIPVYVPSKSVEKYKNADDWKEFKNILPISAK
;
A
#
# COMPACT_ATOMS: atom_id res chain seq x y z
N MET A 1 0.60 14.68 3.97
CA MET A 1 1.78 13.86 4.34
C MET A 1 2.42 13.35 3.05
N LYS A 2 3.73 13.58 2.83
CA LYS A 2 4.40 13.21 1.56
C LYS A 2 5.11 11.85 1.61
N LYS A 3 5.46 11.38 2.80
CA LYS A 3 6.26 10.16 3.00
C LYS A 3 5.85 9.46 4.28
N ILE A 4 5.83 8.13 4.25
CA ILE A 4 5.84 7.27 5.44
C ILE A 4 7.29 6.81 5.63
N SER A 5 7.88 7.10 6.78
CA SER A 5 9.28 6.76 7.05
C SER A 5 9.48 5.27 7.32
N HIS A 6 10.73 4.80 7.22
CA HIS A 6 11.11 3.42 7.54
C HIS A 6 10.52 3.00 8.90
N GLY A 7 9.80 1.87 8.90
CA GLY A 7 9.24 1.28 10.12
C GLY A 7 8.24 2.16 10.88
N ALA A 8 7.73 3.26 10.30
CA ALA A 8 6.96 4.26 11.03
C ALA A 8 5.68 3.70 11.68
N LEU A 9 5.11 2.64 11.10
CA LEU A 9 3.92 1.96 11.63
C LEU A 9 4.21 0.46 11.87
N ALA A 10 5.48 0.05 11.97
CA ALA A 10 5.82 -1.34 12.22
C ALA A 10 5.27 -1.82 13.57
N ASN A 11 4.74 -3.05 13.61
CA ASN A 11 4.14 -3.70 14.78
C ASN A 11 2.97 -2.93 15.42
N CYS A 12 2.36 -1.99 14.69
CA CYS A 12 1.16 -1.33 15.14
C CYS A 12 -0.06 -2.27 14.98
N LYS A 13 -1.01 -2.16 15.91
CA LYS A 13 -2.30 -2.89 15.85
C LYS A 13 -3.28 -2.23 14.88
N ILE A 14 -2.82 -1.90 13.68
CA ILE A 14 -3.64 -1.32 12.62
C ILE A 14 -4.16 -2.42 11.71
N THR A 15 -5.47 -2.39 11.45
CA THR A 15 -6.16 -3.34 10.58
C THR A 15 -6.55 -2.72 9.24
N GLU A 16 -6.59 -1.40 9.14
CA GLU A 16 -6.88 -0.68 7.92
C GLU A 16 -5.93 0.50 7.77
N VAL A 17 -5.53 0.80 6.55
CA VAL A 17 -4.75 1.99 6.23
C VAL A 17 -5.42 2.77 5.12
N THR A 18 -5.52 4.09 5.32
CA THR A 18 -5.90 5.03 4.27
C THR A 18 -4.69 5.88 3.90
N ILE A 19 -4.18 5.67 2.69
CA ILE A 19 -3.07 6.42 2.12
C ILE A 19 -3.66 7.62 1.34
N PRO A 20 -3.37 8.87 1.74
CA PRO A 20 -3.90 10.05 1.07
C PRO A 20 -3.21 10.28 -0.28
N ASN A 21 -3.91 10.93 -1.22
CA ASN A 21 -3.40 11.23 -2.57
C ASN A 21 -2.09 12.05 -2.57
N SER A 22 -1.78 12.76 -1.47
CA SER A 22 -0.54 13.51 -1.34
C SER A 22 0.69 12.64 -1.02
N LEU A 23 0.51 11.35 -0.73
CA LEU A 23 1.60 10.46 -0.34
C LEU A 23 2.37 10.00 -1.57
N ILE A 24 3.67 10.26 -1.57
CA ILE A 24 4.57 10.00 -2.69
C ILE A 24 5.41 8.75 -2.42
N GLU A 25 5.75 8.50 -1.15
CA GLU A 25 6.74 7.47 -0.79
C GLU A 25 6.34 6.68 0.47
N ILE A 26 6.62 5.37 0.44
CA ILE A 26 6.48 4.48 1.59
C ILE A 26 7.86 3.86 1.89
N GLY A 27 8.30 3.98 3.14
CA GLY A 27 9.57 3.43 3.62
C GLY A 27 9.48 1.92 3.85
N LYS A 28 10.65 1.25 3.87
CA LYS A 28 10.76 -0.17 4.22
C LYS A 28 10.08 -0.51 5.54
N TYR A 29 9.49 -1.69 5.59
CA TYR A 29 8.88 -2.25 6.81
C TYR A 29 7.83 -1.34 7.46
N SER A 30 7.33 -0.31 6.76
CA SER A 30 6.42 0.67 7.33
C SER A 30 5.20 0.01 7.95
N PHE A 31 4.72 -1.10 7.39
CA PHE A 31 3.56 -1.85 7.87
C PHE A 31 3.92 -3.28 8.29
N SER A 32 5.21 -3.56 8.53
CA SER A 32 5.63 -4.91 8.92
C SER A 32 5.09 -5.25 10.31
N GLY A 33 4.63 -6.49 10.50
CA GLY A 33 4.02 -6.93 11.76
C GLY A 33 2.62 -6.34 12.04
N CYS A 34 2.02 -5.64 11.08
CA CYS A 34 0.61 -5.21 11.17
C CYS A 34 -0.31 -6.29 10.61
N GLU A 35 -1.44 -6.52 11.26
CA GLU A 35 -2.51 -7.41 10.80
C GLU A 35 -3.50 -6.67 9.88
N LEU A 36 -2.96 -6.06 8.81
CA LEU A 36 -3.79 -5.33 7.85
C LEU A 36 -4.81 -6.27 7.20
N LYS A 37 -6.07 -5.83 7.16
CA LYS A 37 -7.20 -6.47 6.50
C LYS A 37 -7.60 -5.75 5.22
N SER A 38 -7.28 -4.46 5.09
CA SER A 38 -7.45 -3.74 3.83
C SER A 38 -6.52 -2.53 3.72
N ILE A 39 -6.22 -2.15 2.48
CA ILE A 39 -5.47 -0.95 2.15
C ILE A 39 -6.35 -0.09 1.25
N THR A 40 -6.53 1.18 1.58
CA THR A 40 -7.17 2.16 0.69
C THR A 40 -6.14 3.19 0.29
N CYS A 41 -5.84 3.33 -1.00
CA CYS A 41 -4.88 4.29 -1.50
C CYS A 41 -5.58 5.25 -2.47
N ASN A 42 -5.69 6.52 -2.08
CA ASN A 42 -6.34 7.55 -2.89
C ASN A 42 -5.42 8.13 -3.98
N CYS A 43 -4.23 7.55 -4.18
CA CYS A 43 -3.24 8.05 -5.12
C CYS A 43 -3.58 7.65 -6.56
N ALA A 44 -3.51 8.59 -7.49
CA ALA A 44 -3.69 8.30 -8.91
C ALA A 44 -2.53 7.45 -9.48
N ASN A 45 -1.33 7.58 -8.92
CA ASN A 45 -0.17 6.78 -9.24
C ASN A 45 0.30 6.03 -7.98
N PRO A 46 0.78 4.78 -8.11
CA PRO A 46 1.31 4.02 -6.98
C PRO A 46 2.44 4.78 -6.28
N PRO A 47 2.37 4.98 -4.95
CA PRO A 47 3.48 5.49 -4.16
C PRO A 47 4.73 4.64 -4.39
N ALA A 48 5.87 5.29 -4.57
CA ALA A 48 7.14 4.61 -4.77
C ALA A 48 7.62 3.95 -3.46
N MET A 49 8.23 2.78 -3.60
CA MET A 49 9.05 2.20 -2.54
C MET A 49 10.49 2.68 -2.75
N TYR A 50 11.09 3.28 -1.72
CA TYR A 50 12.43 3.89 -1.87
C TYR A 50 13.54 2.86 -2.10
N TYR A 51 13.33 1.59 -1.73
CA TYR A 51 14.40 0.59 -1.72
C TYR A 51 14.04 -0.65 -2.53
N LYS A 52 14.88 -0.94 -3.52
CA LYS A 52 14.74 -1.97 -4.57
C LYS A 52 14.51 -3.42 -4.10
N TYR A 53 14.80 -3.74 -2.84
CA TYR A 53 14.84 -5.11 -2.35
C TYR A 53 13.88 -5.40 -1.18
N GLU A 54 13.22 -4.38 -0.62
CA GLU A 54 12.40 -4.56 0.58
C GLU A 54 11.17 -3.63 0.56
N SER A 55 10.00 -4.25 0.51
CA SER A 55 8.72 -3.56 0.44
C SER A 55 8.34 -2.88 1.76
N GLY A 56 7.64 -1.75 1.69
CA GLY A 56 6.97 -1.16 2.85
C GLY A 56 5.89 -2.06 3.46
N PHE A 57 5.39 -3.02 2.66
CA PHE A 57 4.41 -4.03 3.03
C PHE A 57 5.04 -5.41 3.25
N TYR A 58 6.30 -5.47 3.70
CA TYR A 58 6.97 -6.74 4.00
C TYR A 58 6.21 -7.51 5.09
N GLY A 59 5.87 -8.76 4.80
CA GLY A 59 5.12 -9.65 5.70
C GLY A 59 3.60 -9.37 5.77
N VAL A 60 3.09 -8.41 5.00
CA VAL A 60 1.64 -8.16 4.88
C VAL A 60 1.02 -9.23 3.98
N ASP A 61 -0.13 -9.77 4.37
CA ASP A 61 -0.88 -10.73 3.55
C ASP A 61 -1.27 -10.10 2.20
N LYS A 62 -0.85 -10.75 1.11
CA LYS A 62 -1.08 -10.28 -0.25
C LYS A 62 -2.46 -10.65 -0.80
N ASN A 63 -3.27 -11.40 -0.04
CA ASN A 63 -4.66 -11.70 -0.38
C ASN A 63 -5.63 -10.63 0.13
N ILE A 64 -5.19 -9.64 0.91
CA ILE A 64 -6.08 -8.56 1.37
C ILE A 64 -6.47 -7.64 0.21
N PRO A 65 -7.67 -7.03 0.26
CA PRO A 65 -8.06 -6.05 -0.74
C PRO A 65 -7.24 -4.76 -0.66
N VAL A 66 -6.81 -4.29 -1.82
CA VAL A 66 -6.22 -2.97 -2.05
C VAL A 66 -7.16 -2.15 -2.91
N TYR A 67 -7.73 -1.09 -2.35
CA TYR A 67 -8.66 -0.19 -3.02
C TYR A 67 -7.94 1.03 -3.57
N VAL A 68 -8.05 1.27 -4.87
CA VAL A 68 -7.41 2.41 -5.58
C VAL A 68 -8.41 3.15 -6.47
N PRO A 69 -8.14 4.38 -6.97
CA PRO A 69 -9.05 5.04 -7.90
C PRO A 69 -9.33 4.14 -9.11
N SER A 70 -10.57 4.09 -9.60
CA SER A 70 -10.96 3.11 -10.63
C SER A 70 -10.11 3.21 -11.90
N LYS A 71 -9.65 4.42 -12.26
CA LYS A 71 -8.76 4.68 -13.39
C LYS A 71 -7.30 4.24 -13.17
N SER A 72 -6.95 3.88 -11.94
CA SER A 72 -5.59 3.53 -11.52
C SER A 72 -5.40 2.03 -11.28
N VAL A 73 -6.47 1.22 -11.26
CA VAL A 73 -6.41 -0.23 -10.99
C VAL A 73 -5.33 -0.92 -11.82
N GLU A 74 -5.34 -0.73 -13.15
CA GLU A 74 -4.35 -1.34 -14.04
C GLU A 74 -2.93 -0.81 -13.80
N LYS A 75 -2.75 0.47 -13.40
CA LYS A 75 -1.43 0.99 -13.03
C LYS A 75 -0.87 0.28 -11.81
N TYR A 76 -1.70 0.01 -10.79
CA TYR A 76 -1.28 -0.68 -9.57
C TYR A 76 -0.97 -2.15 -9.81
N LYS A 77 -1.74 -2.84 -10.66
CA LYS A 77 -1.46 -4.23 -11.06
C LYS A 77 -0.12 -4.39 -11.79
N ASN A 78 0.38 -3.34 -12.43
CA ASN A 78 1.64 -3.36 -13.16
C ASN A 78 2.82 -2.73 -12.38
N ALA A 79 2.55 -2.11 -11.23
CA ALA A 79 3.58 -1.45 -10.45
C ALA A 79 4.31 -2.43 -9.54
N ASP A 80 5.63 -2.25 -9.44
CA ASP A 80 6.46 -3.00 -8.49
C ASP A 80 5.94 -2.80 -7.06
N ASP A 81 6.12 -3.83 -6.22
CA ASP A 81 5.54 -4.00 -4.87
C ASP A 81 4.00 -4.11 -4.82
N TRP A 82 3.28 -3.32 -5.60
CA TRP A 82 1.82 -3.31 -5.62
C TRP A 82 1.26 -4.51 -6.36
N LYS A 83 1.90 -4.95 -7.45
CA LYS A 83 1.53 -6.13 -8.23
C LYS A 83 1.57 -7.45 -7.44
N GLU A 84 2.20 -7.45 -6.27
CA GLU A 84 2.21 -8.62 -5.38
C GLU A 84 0.82 -8.87 -4.77
N PHE A 85 0.02 -7.83 -4.59
CA PHE A 85 -1.34 -7.96 -4.06
C PHE A 85 -2.27 -8.57 -5.11
N LYS A 86 -2.96 -9.64 -4.71
CA LYS A 86 -3.83 -10.40 -5.63
C LYS A 86 -5.19 -9.73 -5.85
N ASN A 87 -5.62 -8.88 -4.92
CA ASN A 87 -6.94 -8.27 -4.90
C ASN A 87 -6.85 -6.75 -5.00
N ILE A 88 -6.51 -6.24 -6.20
CA ILE A 88 -6.50 -4.80 -6.48
C ILE A 88 -7.83 -4.42 -7.12
N LEU A 89 -8.64 -3.65 -6.38
CA LEU A 89 -10.02 -3.31 -6.70
C LEU A 89 -10.23 -1.79 -6.77
N PRO A 90 -11.23 -1.32 -7.52
CA PRO A 90 -11.59 0.09 -7.48
C PRO A 90 -12.18 0.47 -6.11
N ILE A 91 -11.91 1.69 -5.63
CA ILE A 91 -12.52 2.24 -4.38
C ILE A 91 -14.05 2.17 -4.41
N SER A 92 -14.67 2.25 -5.59
CA SER A 92 -16.12 2.11 -5.75
C SER A 92 -16.67 0.72 -5.42
N ALA A 93 -15.81 -0.28 -5.22
CA ALA A 93 -16.18 -1.65 -4.85
C ALA A 93 -15.90 -1.97 -3.36
N LYS A 94 -15.49 -0.97 -2.56
CA LYS A 94 -15.31 -1.11 -1.11
C LYS A 94 -16.66 -1.09 -0.39
#